data_AF-A0A6A5VWF0-F1
#
_entry.id   AF-A0A6A5VWF0-F1
#
_cell.length_a   1.000
_cell.length_b   1.000
_cell.length_c   1.000
_cell.angle_alpha   90.00
_cell.angle_beta   90.00
_cell.angle_gamma   90.00
#
_symmetry.space_group_name_H-M   'P 1'
#
loop_
_entity.id
_entity.type
_entity.pdbx_description
1 polymer ?
#
loop_
_entity_poly.entity_id
_entity_poly.type
_entity_poly.pdbx_seq_one_letter_code
_entity_poly.pdbx_strand_id
1 'polypeptide(L)'
;KIDAALHLGKSAELYRQLNGAEAAILTQLRTGKTFLNEYLHKIKASETASCDCGFTESIAHFLFLCSRWVRQRGKLRRRHGRRFRGLSYVLGGYS
;
A
#
# COMPACT_ATOMS: atom_id res chain seq x y z
N LYS A 1 -3.20 -1.96 12.17
CA LYS A 1 -2.10 -1.26 12.88
C LYS A 1 -1.79 -0.03 12.02
N ILE A 2 -1.90 1.18 12.56
CA ILE A 2 -1.61 2.41 11.80
C ILE A 2 -0.10 2.46 11.57
N ASP A 3 0.34 2.86 10.37
CA ASP A 3 1.75 3.06 10.09
C ASP A 3 2.36 4.07 11.08
N ALA A 4 3.39 3.64 11.82
CA ALA A 4 4.00 4.42 12.90
C ALA A 4 4.75 5.67 12.39
N ALA A 5 4.93 5.79 11.06
CA ALA A 5 5.69 6.85 10.43
C ALA A 5 4.80 7.96 9.85
N LEU A 6 3.55 8.06 10.30
CA LEU A 6 2.64 9.18 10.00
C LEU A 6 3.07 10.46 10.75
N HIS A 7 4.24 11.01 10.41
CA HIS A 7 4.68 12.32 10.89
C HIS A 7 3.95 13.42 10.10
N LEU A 8 3.00 14.09 10.75
CA LEU A 8 2.00 14.99 10.12
C LEU A 8 2.62 16.09 9.22
N GLY A 9 3.73 16.69 9.62
CA GLY A 9 4.36 17.79 8.86
C GLY A 9 4.90 17.37 7.49
N LYS A 10 5.63 16.24 7.41
CA LYS A 10 6.19 15.72 6.14
C LYS A 10 5.15 15.01 5.29
N SER A 11 4.13 14.43 5.93
CA SER A 11 2.98 13.84 5.26
C SER A 11 2.30 14.85 4.34
N ALA A 12 2.12 16.09 4.81
CA ALA A 12 1.40 17.13 4.08
C ALA A 12 2.04 17.49 2.73
N GLU A 13 3.36 17.55 2.63
CA GLU A 13 4.05 17.82 1.35
C GLU A 13 3.85 16.69 0.35
N LEU A 14 3.93 15.43 0.80
CA LEU A 14 3.64 14.28 -0.04
C LEU A 14 2.21 14.34 -0.59
N TYR A 15 1.23 14.63 0.28
CA TYR A 15 -0.18 14.72 -0.15
C TYR A 15 -0.45 15.90 -1.09
N ARG A 16 0.28 17.02 -0.98
CA ARG A 16 0.15 18.17 -1.89
C ARG A 16 0.53 17.83 -3.34
N GLN A 17 1.36 16.82 -3.54
CA GLN A 17 1.80 16.38 -4.87
C GLN A 17 0.84 15.36 -5.51
N LEU A 18 -0.16 14.89 -4.77
CA LEU A 18 -1.10 13.86 -5.21
C LEU A 18 -2.44 14.47 -5.59
N ASN A 19 -3.10 13.89 -6.59
CA ASN A 19 -4.51 14.16 -6.79
C ASN A 19 -5.36 13.45 -5.71
N GLY A 20 -6.65 13.79 -5.64
CA GLY A 20 -7.55 13.26 -4.60
C GLY A 20 -7.64 11.72 -4.59
N ALA A 21 -7.62 11.07 -5.76
CA ALA A 21 -7.69 9.61 -5.85
C ALA A 21 -6.38 8.96 -5.35
N GLU A 22 -5.23 9.51 -5.74
CA GLU A 22 -3.92 9.04 -5.28
C GLU A 22 -3.76 9.21 -3.76
N ALA A 23 -4.19 10.37 -3.23
CA ALA A 23 -4.21 10.64 -1.80
C ALA A 23 -5.11 9.66 -1.03
N ALA A 24 -6.29 9.35 -1.57
CA ALA A 24 -7.20 8.37 -0.97
C ALA A 24 -6.57 6.97 -0.93
N ILE A 25 -6.01 6.50 -2.05
CA ILE A 25 -5.31 5.20 -2.12
C ILE A 25 -4.16 5.16 -1.11
N LEU A 26 -3.31 6.19 -1.07
CA LEU A 26 -2.18 6.24 -0.13
C LEU A 26 -2.65 6.19 1.32
N THR A 27 -3.72 6.92 1.65
CA THR A 27 -4.31 6.93 3.00
C THR A 27 -4.86 5.58 3.40
N GLN A 28 -5.58 4.91 2.49
CA GLN A 28 -6.07 3.55 2.71
C GLN A 28 -4.91 2.59 3.01
N LEU A 29 -3.85 2.62 2.20
CA LEU A 29 -2.66 1.77 2.39
C LEU A 29 -1.94 2.08 3.71
N ARG A 30 -1.80 3.35 4.09
CA ARG A 30 -1.16 3.76 5.36
C ARG A 30 -1.95 3.36 6.61
N THR A 31 -3.28 3.36 6.51
CA THR A 31 -4.17 3.05 7.66
C THR A 31 -4.52 1.57 7.76
N GLY A 32 -4.30 0.80 6.69
CA GLY A 32 -4.74 -0.60 6.60
C GLY A 32 -6.23 -0.76 6.28
N LYS A 33 -6.98 0.33 6.14
CA LYS A 33 -8.40 0.32 5.74
C LYS A 33 -8.48 0.41 4.22
N THR A 34 -8.27 -0.73 3.57
CA THR A 34 -7.99 -0.78 2.13
C THR A 34 -9.11 -1.43 1.33
N PHE A 35 -9.02 -1.29 0.01
CA PHE A 35 -9.82 -2.03 -0.95
C PHE A 35 -9.32 -3.48 -1.16
N LEU A 36 -8.29 -3.92 -0.44
CA LEU A 36 -7.72 -5.25 -0.61
C LEU A 36 -8.52 -6.31 0.16
N ASN A 37 -8.59 -7.52 -0.39
CA ASN A 37 -9.44 -8.57 0.13
C ASN A 37 -9.14 -8.97 1.58
N GLU A 38 -7.89 -8.86 2.07
CA GLU A 38 -7.58 -9.11 3.49
C GLU A 38 -8.40 -8.20 4.42
N TYR A 39 -8.50 -6.91 4.11
CA TYR A 39 -9.30 -5.98 4.91
C TYR A 39 -10.79 -6.15 4.65
N LEU A 40 -11.20 -6.30 3.38
CA LEU A 40 -12.61 -6.47 3.03
C LEU A 40 -13.22 -7.72 3.67
N HIS A 41 -12.50 -8.83 3.68
CA HIS A 41 -12.91 -10.05 4.37
C HIS A 41 -13.04 -9.84 5.87
N LYS A 42 -12.09 -9.12 6.50
CA LYS A 42 -12.14 -8.79 7.93
C LYS A 42 -13.41 -8.02 8.32
N ILE A 43 -13.89 -7.13 7.44
CA ILE A 43 -15.13 -6.37 7.66
C ILE A 43 -16.37 -7.06 7.05
N LYS A 44 -16.25 -8.30 6.58
CA LYS A 44 -17.31 -9.08 5.92
C LYS A 44 -17.88 -8.45 4.65
N ALA A 45 -17.09 -7.60 3.98
CA ALA A 45 -17.43 -7.00 2.67
C ALA A 45 -16.93 -7.85 1.47
N SER A 46 -16.10 -8.86 1.72
CA SER A 46 -15.69 -9.86 0.73
C SER A 46 -15.80 -11.25 1.34
N GLU A 47 -16.18 -12.24 0.54
CA GLU A 47 -16.31 -13.64 0.97
C GLU A 47 -14.96 -14.29 1.23
N THR A 48 -13.88 -13.80 0.62
CA THR A 48 -12.54 -14.35 0.78
C THR A 48 -11.49 -13.27 1.00
N ALA A 49 -10.42 -13.60 1.73
CA ALA A 49 -9.25 -12.75 1.88
C ALA A 49 -8.21 -12.94 0.75
N SER A 50 -8.53 -13.78 -0.24
CA SER A 50 -7.58 -14.26 -1.25
C SER A 50 -7.51 -13.31 -2.44
N CYS A 51 -6.30 -13.12 -2.96
CA CYS A 51 -6.05 -12.55 -4.27
C CYS A 51 -6.27 -13.62 -5.34
N ASP A 52 -6.63 -13.22 -6.56
CA ASP A 52 -6.77 -14.13 -7.71
C ASP A 52 -5.49 -14.92 -8.04
N CYS A 53 -4.34 -14.51 -7.52
CA CYS A 53 -3.10 -15.28 -7.65
C CYS A 53 -2.93 -16.42 -6.62
N GLY A 54 -3.92 -16.63 -5.75
CA GLY A 54 -3.99 -17.76 -4.80
C GLY A 54 -3.44 -17.47 -3.39
N PHE A 55 -2.88 -16.29 -3.14
CA PHE A 55 -2.38 -15.89 -1.81
C PHE A 55 -3.30 -14.88 -1.14
N THR A 56 -3.19 -14.70 0.18
CA THR A 56 -3.89 -13.63 0.90
C THR A 56 -3.53 -12.25 0.34
N GLU A 57 -4.53 -11.45 0.00
CA GLU A 57 -4.36 -10.12 -0.57
C GLU A 57 -4.09 -9.07 0.52
N SER A 58 -2.94 -9.17 1.17
CA SER A 58 -2.45 -8.15 2.08
C SER A 58 -1.77 -6.99 1.33
N ILE A 59 -1.55 -5.87 2.01
CA ILE A 59 -0.81 -4.72 1.45
C ILE A 59 0.60 -5.12 1.02
N ALA A 60 1.28 -5.94 1.84
CA ALA A 60 2.61 -6.42 1.52
C ALA A 60 2.59 -7.33 0.28
N HIS A 61 1.58 -8.20 0.18
CA HIS A 61 1.40 -9.02 -1.02
C HIS A 61 1.19 -8.15 -2.26
N PHE A 62 0.25 -7.21 -2.20
CA PHE A 62 -0.08 -6.29 -3.29
C PHE A 62 1.13 -5.49 -3.79
N LEU A 63 1.90 -4.89 -2.88
CA LEU A 63 3.03 -4.03 -3.24
C LEU A 63 4.30 -4.80 -3.62
N PHE A 64 4.54 -5.98 -3.03
CA PHE A 64 5.86 -6.63 -3.09
C PHE A 64 5.87 -8.00 -3.73
N LEU A 65 4.77 -8.76 -3.71
CA LEU A 65 4.79 -10.19 -4.06
C LEU A 65 3.90 -10.54 -5.27
N CYS A 66 2.75 -9.89 -5.41
CA CYS A 66 1.72 -10.29 -6.37
C CYS A 66 2.25 -10.38 -7.81
N SER A 67 2.07 -11.54 -8.43
CA SER A 67 2.49 -11.84 -9.80
C SER A 67 1.70 -11.04 -10.85
N ARG A 68 0.46 -10.66 -10.53
CA ARG A 68 -0.40 -9.85 -11.42
C ARG A 68 0.16 -8.44 -11.65
N TRP A 69 0.87 -7.90 -10.66
CA TRP A 69 1.35 -6.51 -10.66
C TRP A 69 2.84 -6.38 -10.99
N VAL A 70 3.45 -7.37 -11.64
CA VAL A 70 4.92 -7.41 -11.90
C VAL A 70 5.42 -6.15 -12.61
N ARG A 71 4.71 -5.63 -13.61
CA ARG A 71 5.13 -4.44 -14.36
C ARG A 71 5.14 -3.19 -13.47
N GLN A 72 4.11 -3.01 -12.66
CA GLN A 72 3.93 -1.90 -11.72
C GLN A 72 4.97 -1.98 -10.61
N ARG A 73 5.19 -3.18 -10.04
CA ARG A 73 6.25 -3.44 -9.05
C ARG A 73 7.63 -3.13 -9.62
N GLY A 74 7.89 -3.44 -10.89
CA GLY A 74 9.14 -3.07 -11.56
C GLY A 74 9.38 -1.56 -11.60
N LYS A 75 8.34 -0.76 -11.85
CA LYS A 75 8.43 0.71 -11.78
C LYS A 75 8.62 1.21 -10.35
N LEU A 76 7.87 0.65 -9.40
CA LEU A 76 7.96 1.03 -7.99
C LEU A 76 9.35 0.73 -7.41
N ARG A 77 9.90 -0.45 -7.72
CA ARG A 77 11.25 -0.87 -7.34
C ARG A 77 12.34 0.02 -7.93
N ARG A 78 12.22 0.42 -9.19
CA ARG A 78 13.16 1.35 -9.83
C ARG A 78 13.20 2.72 -9.13
N ARG A 79 12.03 3.22 -8.67
CA ARG A 79 11.94 4.50 -7.94
C ARG A 79 12.49 4.43 -6.51
N HIS A 80 12.28 3.32 -5.80
CA HIS A 80 12.64 3.20 -4.37
C HIS A 80 14.00 2.53 -4.12
N GLY A 81 14.60 1.91 -5.15
CA GLY A 81 15.91 1.28 -5.07
C GLY A 81 16.01 0.23 -3.96
N ARG A 82 17.10 0.27 -3.18
CA ARG A 82 17.37 -0.69 -2.09
C ARG A 82 16.35 -0.64 -0.94
N ARG A 83 15.65 0.48 -0.77
CA ARG A 83 14.65 0.68 0.30
C ARG A 83 13.26 0.16 -0.04
N PHE A 84 13.07 -0.41 -1.23
CA PHE A 84 11.80 -0.98 -1.73
C PHE A 84 11.19 -2.06 -0.82
N ARG A 85 11.94 -2.68 0.10
CA ARG A 85 11.43 -3.72 1.00
C ARG A 85 10.74 -3.19 2.27
N GLY A 86 10.85 -1.89 2.56
CA GLY A 86 10.21 -1.28 3.72
C GLY A 86 8.81 -0.77 3.38
N LEU A 87 7.76 -1.35 3.96
CA LEU A 87 6.38 -0.92 3.72
C LEU A 87 6.18 0.56 4.07
N SER A 88 6.60 0.97 5.27
CA SER A 88 6.52 2.37 5.71
C SER A 88 7.29 3.30 4.78
N TYR A 89 8.46 2.89 4.27
CA TYR A 89 9.23 3.69 3.32
C TYR A 89 8.53 3.87 1.98
N VAL A 90 8.00 2.78 1.41
CA VAL A 90 7.27 2.80 0.13
C VAL A 90 5.96 3.60 0.21
N LEU A 91 5.39 3.67 1.41
CA LEU A 91 4.24 4.52 1.71
C LEU A 91 4.65 5.92 2.19
N GLY A 92 5.91 6.33 2.06
CA GLY A 92 6.36 7.71 2.34
C GLY A 92 6.47 8.08 3.82
N GLY A 93 6.61 7.10 4.72
CA GLY A 93 6.77 7.29 6.16
C GLY A 93 8.18 7.71 6.59
N TYR A 94 9.21 7.32 5.82
CA TYR A 94 10.60 7.71 6.10
C TYR A 94 11.22 8.38 4.88
N SER A 95 11.28 9.71 4.91
CA SER A 95 12.04 10.54 3.95
C SER A 95 12.85 11.57 4.70
#